data_AF-A0A9X8ZYA3-F1
#
_entry.id   AF-A0A9X8ZYA3-F1
#
_cell.length_a   1.000
_cell.length_b   1.000
_cell.length_c   1.000
_cell.angle_alpha   90.00
_cell.angle_beta   90.00
_cell.angle_gamma   90.00
#
_symmetry.space_group_name_H-M   'P 1'
#
loop_
_entity.id
_entity.type
_entity.pdbx_description
1 polymer ?
#
loop_
_entity_poly.entity_id
_entity_poly.type
_entity_poly.pdbx_seq_one_letter_code
_entity_poly.pdbx_strand_id
1 'polypeptide(L)' 'WSTQDYPTEAAKQQLRFRIIRKRGDYTIYVKKSHQWEQIRIAHLMEDIGNEPIKIGFYTCSPSKNKGFE' A
#
# COMPACT_ATOMS: atom_id res chain seq x y z
N TRP A 1 8.25 -7.32 11.70
CA TRP A 1 7.51 -6.50 10.72
C TRP A 1 7.26 -5.15 11.36
N SER A 2 7.57 -4.06 10.66
CA SER A 2 7.38 -2.69 11.16
C SER A 2 6.18 -2.07 10.44
N THR A 3 5.18 -1.65 11.21
CA THR A 3 4.01 -0.93 10.71
C THR A 3 4.04 0.45 11.33
N GLN A 4 4.28 1.47 10.52
CA GLN A 4 4.07 2.85 10.92
C GLN A 4 2.68 3.30 10.44
N ASP A 5 1.96 4.00 11.31
CA ASP A 5 0.73 4.66 10.91
C ASP A 5 1.07 5.82 9.99
N TYR A 6 0.37 5.88 8.86
CA TYR A 6 0.53 6.97 7.91
C TYR A 6 -0.52 8.04 8.21
N PRO A 7 -0.12 9.31 8.43
CA PRO A 7 -1.04 10.34 8.90
C PRO A 7 -2.12 10.66 7.86
N THR A 8 -3.38 10.69 8.30
CA THR A 8 -4.55 10.97 7.44
C THR A 8 -4.44 12.30 6.71
N GLU A 9 -3.85 13.32 7.33
CA GLU A 9 -3.65 14.62 6.72
C GLU A 9 -2.78 14.57 5.45
N ALA A 10 -1.85 13.61 5.36
CA ALA A 10 -1.04 13.41 4.16
C ALA A 10 -1.87 12.86 2.98
N ALA A 11 -3.03 12.25 3.22
CA ALA A 11 -3.94 11.77 2.18
C ALA A 11 -4.70 12.91 1.48
N LYS A 12 -4.65 14.15 2.01
CA LYS A 12 -5.21 15.34 1.34
C LYS A 12 -4.33 15.88 0.21
N GLN A 13 -3.13 15.32 0.04
CA GLN A 13 -2.17 15.72 -0.99
C GLN A 13 -2.08 14.65 -2.08
N GLN A 14 -1.50 15.01 -3.23
CA GLN A 14 -1.20 14.02 -4.26
C GLN A 14 -0.12 13.05 -3.75
N LEU A 15 -0.50 11.80 -3.54
CA LEU A 15 0.42 10.73 -3.18
C LEU A 15 0.82 9.91 -4.41
N ARG A 16 2.08 9.50 -4.45
CA ARG A 16 2.57 8.52 -5.42
C ARG A 16 3.06 7.29 -4.66
N PHE A 17 2.72 6.12 -5.15
CA PHE A 17 3.12 4.84 -4.56
C PHE A 17 4.10 4.12 -5.47
N ARG A 18 5.02 3.39 -4.87
CA ARG A 18 5.91 2.44 -5.55
C ARG A 18 5.94 1.16 -4.74
N ILE A 19 5.72 0.05 -5.42
CA ILE A 19 5.74 -1.28 -4.84
C ILE A 19 6.88 -2.05 -5.52
N ILE A 20 7.78 -2.62 -4.71
CA ILE A 20 8.88 -3.47 -5.19
C ILE A 20 8.60 -4.89 -4.69
N ARG A 21 8.40 -5.82 -5.62
CA ARG A 21 8.25 -7.26 -5.35
C ARG A 21 9.61 -7.95 -5.46
N LYS A 22 9.97 -8.75 -4.46
CA LYS A 22 11.11 -9.67 -4.46
C LYS A 22 10.62 -11.03 -3.95
N ARG A 23 10.23 -11.91 -4.87
CA ARG A 23 9.47 -13.14 -4.55
C ARG A 23 8.22 -12.77 -3.74
N GLY A 24 7.95 -13.47 -2.63
CA GLY A 24 6.83 -13.16 -1.75
C GLY A 24 6.96 -11.89 -0.92
N ASP A 25 8.12 -11.21 -0.92
CA ASP A 25 8.33 -9.98 -0.17
C ASP A 25 8.02 -8.72 -1.00
N TYR A 26 7.29 -7.79 -0.38
CA TYR A 26 6.82 -6.55 -0.97
C TYR A 26 7.27 -5.37 -0.12
N THR A 27 8.01 -4.45 -0.72
CA THR A 27 8.36 -3.18 -0.08
C THR A 27 7.53 -2.06 -0.70
N ILE A 28 6.83 -1.31 0.15
CA ILE A 28 5.91 -0.24 -0.25
C ILE A 28 6.51 1.10 0.13
N TYR A 29 6.60 1.98 -0.87
CA TYR A 29 7.06 3.35 -0.71
C TYR A 29 5.96 4.34 -1.07
N VAL A 30 6.01 5.50 -0.41
CA VAL A 30 5.20 6.67 -0.73
C VAL A 30 6.10 7.85 -1.05
N LYS A 31 5.65 8.72 -1.96
CA LYS A 31 6.29 10.01 -2.25
C LYS A 31 5.26 11.12 -2.10
N LYS A 32 5.45 11.96 -1.07
CA LYS A 32 4.67 13.18 -0.80
C LYS A 32 5.17 14.36 -1.65
N SER A 33 6.49 14.54 -1.69
CA SER A 33 7.12 15.64 -2.42
C SER A 33 8.21 15.11 -3.36
N HIS A 34 9.46 15.04 -2.88
CA HIS A 34 10.65 14.83 -3.72
C HIS A 34 11.36 13.50 -3.44
N GLN A 35 11.16 12.90 -2.27
CA GLN A 35 11.81 11.65 -1.86
C GLN A 35 10.82 10.51 -1.63
N TRP A 36 11.29 9.28 -1.85
CA TRP A 36 10.56 8.06 -1.54
C TRP A 36 10.82 7.65 -0.09
N GLU A 37 9.75 7.42 0.65
CA GLU A 37 9.76 6.97 2.05
C GLU A 37 9.18 5.56 2.11
N GLN A 38 9.88 4.62 2.76
CA GLN A 38 9.36 3.26 2.96
C GLN A 38 8.32 3.26 4.09
N ILE A 39 7.11 2.78 3.81
CA ILE A 39 6.01 2.77 4.79
C ILE A 39 5.59 1.36 5.24
N ARG A 40 5.94 0.32 4.47
CA ARG A 40 5.61 -1.06 4.80
C ARG A 40 6.56 -2.04 4.12
N ILE A 41 6.87 -3.12 4.83
CA ILE A 41 7.35 -4.38 4.24
C ILE A 41 6.30 -5.43 4.57
N ALA A 42 5.87 -6.20 3.56
CA ALA A 42 4.91 -7.27 3.71
C ALA A 42 5.37 -8.53 2.98
N HIS A 43 4.92 -9.69 3.44
CA HIS A 43 5.12 -10.98 2.80
C HIS A 43 3.75 -11.55 2.41
N LEU A 44 3.58 -11.92 1.15
CA LEU A 44 2.40 -12.62 0.65
C LEU A 44 2.71 -14.12 0.63
N MET A 45 2.08 -14.88 1.51
CA MET A 45 2.39 -16.30 1.75
C MET A 45 2.19 -17.17 0.50
N GLU A 46 1.18 -16.83 -0.31
CA GLU A 46 0.82 -17.55 -1.53
C GLU A 46 1.75 -17.21 -2.71
N ASP A 47 2.55 -16.14 -2.58
CA ASP A 47 3.47 -15.72 -3.62
C ASP A 47 4.82 -16.43 -3.50
N ILE A 48 4.91 -17.58 -4.18
CA ILE A 48 6.15 -18.36 -4.32
C ILE A 48 7.11 -17.81 -5.40
N GLY A 49 6.82 -16.63 -5.97
CA GLY A 49 7.70 -15.89 -6.89
C GLY A 49 7.58 -16.27 -8.37
N ASN A 50 6.84 -17.32 -8.71
CA ASN A 50 6.78 -17.87 -10.07
C ASN A 50 5.44 -17.60 -10.77
N GLU A 51 4.43 -17.13 -10.03
CA GLU A 51 3.09 -16.88 -10.56
C GLU A 51 2.79 -15.38 -10.70
N PRO A 52 1.91 -14.99 -11.64
CA PRO A 52 1.39 -13.63 -11.72
C PRO A 52 0.62 -13.26 -10.46
N ILE A 53 0.79 -12.01 -10.02
CA ILE A 53 0.02 -11.43 -8.92
C ILE A 53 -0.84 -10.27 -9.44
N LYS A 54 -2.01 -10.09 -8.83
CA LYS A 54 -2.89 -8.97 -9.17
C LYS A 54 -2.41 -7.71 -8.46
N ILE A 55 -2.20 -6.64 -9.22
CA ILE A 55 -1.88 -5.31 -8.71
C ILE A 55 -2.82 -4.29 -9.36
N GLY A 56 -3.37 -3.40 -8.56
CA GLY A 56 -4.31 -2.40 -9.03
C GLY A 56 -4.75 -1.45 -7.93
N PHE A 57 -5.41 -0.37 -8.32
CA PHE A 57 -6.03 0.54 -7.38
C PHE A 57 -7.25 -0.13 -6.73
N TYR A 58 -7.39 0.11 -5.43
CA TYR A 58 -8.55 -0.31 -4.66
C TYR A 58 -9.07 0.90 -3.87
N THR A 59 -10.38 1.09 -3.89
CA THR A 59 -11.06 2.13 -3.11
C THR A 59 -12.21 1.51 -2.36
N CYS A 60 -12.31 1.79 -1.06
CA CYS A 60 -13.45 1.43 -0.25
C CYS A 60 -13.90 2.61 0.61
N SER A 61 -15.20 2.68 0.89
CA SER A 61 -15.78 3.62 1.85
C SER A 61 -16.33 2.83 3.03
N PRO A 62 -15.46 2.40 3.97
CA PRO A 62 -15.91 1.64 5.12
C PRO A 62 -16.78 2.54 6.00
N SER A 63 -18.01 2.14 6.26
CA SER A 63 -18.91 2.86 7.15
C SER A 63 -19.45 1.93 8.24
N LYS A 64 -19.71 2.49 9.42
CA LYS A 64 -20.35 1.73 10.52
C LYS A 64 -21.76 1.25 10.14
N ASN A 65 -22.41 1.90 9.17
CA ASN A 65 -23.79 1.66 8.76
C ASN A 65 -23.93 1.04 7.34
N LYS A 66 -22.89 0.38 6.80
CA LYS A 66 -22.90 -0.31 5.50
C LYS A 66 -23.09 0.54 4.21
N GLY A 67 -23.01 1.88 4.24
CA GLY A 67 -22.89 2.79 3.06
C GLY A 67 -24.10 2.77 2.12
N PHE A 68 -24.30 3.65 1.13
CA PHE A 68 -24.00 5.08 0.96
C PHE A 68 -25.26 5.89 1.40
N GLU A 69 -25.09 7.13 1.89
CA GLU A 69 -26.11 8.19 1.80
C GLU A 69 -25.57 9.29 0.88
#